data_AF-A0A1Q3J2G7-F1
#
_entry.id   AF-A0A1Q3J2G7-F1
#
_cell.length_a   1.000
_cell.length_b   1.000
_cell.length_c   1.000
_cell.angle_alpha   90.00
_cell.angle_beta   90.00
_cell.angle_gamma   90.00
#
_symmetry.space_group_name_H-M   'P 1'
#
loop_
_entity.id
_entity.type
_entity.pdbx_description
1 polymer ?
#
loop_
_entity_poly.entity_id
_entity_poly.type
_entity_poly.pdbx_seq_one_letter_code
_entity_poly.pdbx_strand_id
1 'polypeptide(L)'
;MSFAATARDGILGTLRAPDLRREALNYGKLMSGTLGRMGLQALYFFVLANALSLAELGLFASAAAVGLMLASFSGLGFGGLAFRAAAGRPRLLGRYLGAYFAGLCLTLPLGLALALPVWLALFQAAMPLTAFAAILLVEMGIWRSLEVLAQAQTGLGRYGASSLILTLGASIRAAGAVLLAMTGGGLDAWVAIYFVTNLLALAVVWYFLRPAARLRLRLRLLRARLRDGLMFAVSYFALNAQGQVDKVIVLSLADARLAGIYAIASRLVDFTALPLRSFYALYTRKLIGEGRRIRNAVRRILTMEAVILAISTLGFLVVVGLLSQW
;
A
#
# COMPACT_ATOMS: atom_id res chain seq x y z
N MET A 1 2.78 48.96 24.18
CA MET A 1 1.35 49.29 24.04
C MET A 1 1.08 49.42 22.54
N SER A 2 0.19 48.71 21.84
CA SER A 2 -0.77 47.65 22.13
C SER A 2 -0.95 46.87 20.82
N PHE A 3 -0.51 45.60 20.78
CA PHE A 3 -0.75 44.66 19.68
C PHE A 3 -1.82 43.65 20.13
N ALA A 4 -3.01 44.15 20.47
CA ALA A 4 -4.10 43.33 20.98
C ALA A 4 -5.45 43.83 20.46
N ALA A 5 -5.82 43.44 19.23
CA ALA A 5 -7.22 43.60 18.77
C ALA A 5 -7.66 42.72 17.58
N THR A 6 -6.81 41.92 16.92
CA THR A 6 -7.19 41.21 15.68
C THR A 6 -6.99 39.69 15.72
N ALA A 7 -7.08 39.08 16.90
CA ALA A 7 -7.06 37.62 17.08
C ALA A 7 -8.40 37.09 17.60
N ARG A 8 -9.52 37.55 16.99
CA ARG A 8 -10.87 37.15 17.38
C ARG A 8 -11.72 36.61 16.23
N ASP A 9 -11.09 36.06 15.20
CA ASP A 9 -11.79 35.22 14.22
C ASP A 9 -11.07 33.89 14.15
N GLY A 10 -11.57 32.95 14.97
CA GLY A 10 -11.12 31.58 14.94
C GLY A 10 -11.32 30.99 13.54
N ILE A 11 -10.38 30.14 13.13
CA ILE A 11 -10.41 29.34 11.89
C ILE A 11 -11.67 28.44 11.76
N LEU A 12 -12.54 28.44 12.78
CA LEU A 12 -13.83 27.75 12.82
C LEU A 12 -15.06 28.68 12.67
N GLY A 13 -14.87 30.01 12.65
CA GLY A 13 -15.95 31.01 12.61
C GLY A 13 -16.49 31.34 11.21
N THR A 14 -15.84 30.87 10.15
CA THR A 14 -16.20 31.20 8.76
C THR A 14 -16.74 30.03 7.94
N LEU A 15 -16.84 28.82 8.51
CA LEU A 15 -17.46 27.68 7.84
C LEU A 15 -18.96 27.67 8.13
N ARG A 16 -19.75 28.07 7.13
CA ARG A 16 -21.21 27.95 7.18
C ARG A 16 -21.58 26.47 7.38
N ALA A 17 -22.56 26.16 8.22
CA ALA A 17 -23.09 24.81 8.47
C ALA A 17 -23.25 23.88 7.23
N PRO A 18 -23.62 24.35 6.02
CA PRO A 18 -23.60 23.55 4.79
C PRO A 18 -22.22 22.98 4.37
N ASP A 19 -21.11 23.63 4.73
CA ASP A 19 -19.75 23.19 4.37
C ASP A 19 -19.28 22.03 5.26
N LEU A 20 -19.65 22.02 6.54
CA LEU A 20 -19.38 20.93 7.48
C LEU A 20 -20.05 19.62 7.07
N ARG A 21 -21.28 19.66 6.56
CA ARG A 21 -22.00 18.47 6.08
C ARG A 21 -21.37 17.92 4.80
N ARG A 22 -20.91 18.80 3.90
CA ARG A 22 -20.18 18.44 2.67
C ARG A 22 -18.81 17.86 2.98
N GLU A 23 -18.07 18.45 3.91
CA GLU A 23 -16.79 17.93 4.38
C GLU A 23 -16.94 16.61 5.13
N ALA A 24 -17.94 16.45 6.00
CA ALA A 24 -18.23 15.19 6.68
C ALA A 24 -18.66 14.09 5.70
N LEU A 25 -19.45 14.41 4.68
CA LEU A 25 -19.81 13.47 3.61
C LEU A 25 -18.60 13.11 2.74
N ASN A 26 -17.73 14.08 2.41
CA ASN A 26 -16.51 13.82 1.66
C ASN A 26 -15.52 12.99 2.49
N TYR A 27 -15.40 13.27 3.78
CA TYR A 27 -14.59 12.50 4.73
C TYR A 27 -15.15 11.08 4.90
N GLY A 28 -16.47 10.94 5.04
CA GLY A 28 -17.17 9.66 5.09
C GLY A 28 -16.97 8.83 3.82
N LYS A 29 -17.03 9.46 2.64
CA LYS A 29 -16.72 8.81 1.34
C LYS A 29 -15.24 8.42 1.21
N LEU A 30 -14.32 9.24 1.74
CA LEU A 30 -12.89 8.94 1.75
C LEU A 30 -12.55 7.77 2.69
N MET A 31 -13.19 7.77 3.87
CA MET A 31 -13.08 6.72 4.88
C MET A 31 -13.73 5.43 4.42
N SER A 32 -14.91 5.47 3.79
CA SER A 32 -15.58 4.29 3.26
C SER A 32 -14.78 3.62 2.15
N GLY A 33 -14.13 4.39 1.27
CA GLY A 33 -13.23 3.83 0.25
C GLY A 33 -11.99 3.15 0.84
N THR A 34 -11.43 3.75 1.90
CA THR A 34 -10.26 3.20 2.61
C THR A 34 -10.62 1.96 3.42
N LEU A 35 -11.72 1.99 4.18
CA LEU A 35 -12.24 0.87 4.97
C LEU A 35 -12.71 -0.28 4.07
N GLY A 36 -13.40 0.01 2.97
CA GLY A 36 -13.80 -1.00 1.99
C GLY A 36 -12.59 -1.72 1.38
N ARG A 37 -11.54 -0.96 1.03
CA ARG A 37 -10.27 -1.55 0.55
C ARG A 37 -9.60 -2.41 1.62
N MET A 38 -9.63 -1.99 2.88
CA MET A 38 -9.09 -2.80 3.99
C MET A 38 -9.87 -4.11 4.15
N GLY A 39 -11.20 -4.06 4.09
CA GLY A 39 -12.05 -5.26 4.10
C GLY A 39 -11.74 -6.21 2.95
N LEU A 40 -11.51 -5.68 1.75
CA LEU A 40 -11.09 -6.48 0.59
C LEU A 40 -9.71 -7.11 0.78
N GLN A 41 -8.75 -6.40 1.38
CA GLN A 41 -7.44 -6.95 1.71
C GLN A 41 -7.52 -8.06 2.76
N ALA A 42 -8.42 -7.91 3.75
CA ALA A 42 -8.69 -8.94 4.74
C ALA A 42 -9.32 -10.17 4.09
N LEU A 43 -10.40 -9.98 3.30
CA LEU A 43 -11.05 -11.07 2.56
C LEU A 43 -10.05 -11.81 1.66
N TYR A 44 -9.28 -11.07 0.85
CA TYR A 44 -8.21 -11.61 0.03
C TYR A 44 -7.28 -12.51 0.84
N PHE A 45 -6.81 -12.02 1.99
CA PHE A 45 -5.87 -12.75 2.82
C PHE A 45 -6.50 -14.01 3.43
N PHE A 46 -7.72 -13.92 3.97
CA PHE A 46 -8.42 -15.07 4.55
C PHE A 46 -8.70 -16.15 3.51
N VAL A 47 -9.19 -15.77 2.34
CA VAL A 47 -9.45 -16.72 1.25
C VAL A 47 -8.16 -17.40 0.83
N LEU A 48 -7.08 -16.63 0.65
CA LEU A 48 -5.80 -17.18 0.22
C LEU A 48 -5.18 -18.11 1.28
N ALA A 49 -5.28 -17.76 2.55
CA ALA A 49 -4.75 -18.57 3.65
C ALA A 49 -5.51 -19.90 3.83
N ASN A 50 -6.77 -19.98 3.38
CA ASN A 50 -7.55 -21.22 3.37
C ASN A 50 -7.39 -22.01 2.06
N ALA A 51 -7.06 -21.35 0.95
CA ALA A 51 -6.88 -22.00 -0.35
C ALA A 51 -5.50 -22.65 -0.52
N LEU A 52 -4.45 -22.07 0.08
CA LEU A 52 -3.08 -22.56 -0.01
C LEU A 52 -2.66 -23.30 1.26
N SER A 53 -1.74 -24.26 1.12
CA SER A 53 -1.06 -24.82 2.28
C SER A 53 -0.19 -23.75 2.98
N LEU A 54 0.11 -23.96 4.26
CA LEU A 54 0.97 -23.05 5.03
C LEU A 54 2.34 -22.84 4.36
N ALA A 55 2.92 -23.89 3.77
CA ALA A 55 4.21 -23.80 3.09
C ALA A 55 4.13 -22.94 1.82
N GLU A 56 3.10 -23.15 0.99
CA GLU A 56 2.89 -22.36 -0.23
C GLU A 56 2.59 -20.89 0.08
N LEU A 57 1.79 -20.63 1.12
CA LEU A 57 1.52 -19.29 1.60
C LEU A 57 2.80 -18.60 2.08
N GLY A 58 3.66 -19.33 2.80
CA GLY A 58 4.97 -18.84 3.24
C GLY A 58 5.88 -18.48 2.07
N LEU A 59 6.02 -19.38 1.09
CA LEU A 59 6.79 -19.13 -0.13
C LEU A 59 6.28 -17.91 -0.90
N PHE A 60 4.97 -17.82 -1.11
CA PHE A 60 4.34 -16.68 -1.77
C PHE A 60 4.59 -15.38 -0.99
N ALA A 61 4.35 -15.37 0.33
CA ALA A 61 4.51 -14.19 1.16
C ALA A 61 5.96 -13.69 1.19
N SER A 62 6.94 -14.59 1.28
CA SER A 62 8.35 -14.25 1.27
C SER A 62 8.83 -13.79 -0.12
N ALA A 63 8.36 -14.41 -1.21
CA ALA A 63 8.65 -13.94 -2.56
C ALA A 63 8.04 -12.55 -2.83
N ALA A 64 6.80 -12.34 -2.40
CA ALA A 64 6.14 -11.03 -2.48
C ALA A 64 6.87 -9.99 -1.62
N ALA A 65 7.37 -10.34 -0.44
CA ALA A 65 8.19 -9.46 0.40
C ALA A 65 9.46 -8.97 -0.33
N VAL A 66 10.19 -9.88 -1.00
CA VAL A 66 11.33 -9.52 -1.86
C VAL A 66 10.88 -8.56 -2.97
N GLY A 67 9.77 -8.88 -3.64
CA GLY A 67 9.16 -8.01 -4.65
C GLY A 67 8.82 -6.61 -4.13
N LEU A 68 8.19 -6.48 -2.96
CA LEU A 68 7.86 -5.21 -2.32
C LEU A 68 9.10 -4.39 -1.97
N MET A 69 10.14 -5.03 -1.44
CA MET A 69 11.40 -4.37 -1.13
C MET A 69 12.03 -3.79 -2.41
N LEU A 70 12.17 -4.61 -3.45
CA LEU A 70 12.72 -4.18 -4.74
C LEU A 70 11.83 -3.17 -5.47
N ALA A 71 10.50 -3.22 -5.28
CA ALA A 71 9.54 -2.26 -5.83
C ALA A 71 9.81 -0.82 -5.37
N SER A 72 10.60 -0.64 -4.31
CA SER A 72 11.04 0.66 -3.84
C SER A 72 11.90 1.41 -4.85
N PHE A 73 12.64 0.67 -5.67
CA PHE A 73 13.47 1.22 -6.74
C PHE A 73 12.72 1.34 -8.06
N SER A 74 11.52 0.77 -8.19
CA SER A 74 10.72 0.82 -9.41
C SER A 74 10.47 2.25 -9.88
N GLY A 75 10.85 2.51 -11.13
CA GLY A 75 10.76 3.85 -11.71
C GLY A 75 11.69 4.89 -11.07
N LEU A 76 12.77 4.45 -10.40
CA LEU A 76 13.85 5.29 -9.85
C LEU A 76 13.34 6.39 -8.90
N GLY A 77 12.29 6.10 -8.13
CA GLY A 77 11.67 7.04 -7.19
C GLY A 77 10.83 8.15 -7.84
N PHE A 78 10.65 8.14 -9.17
CA PHE A 78 9.85 9.15 -9.87
C PHE A 78 8.35 9.10 -9.53
N GLY A 79 7.86 8.04 -8.90
CA GLY A 79 6.49 7.98 -8.38
C GLY A 79 6.18 9.12 -7.38
N GLY A 80 7.06 9.32 -6.39
CA GLY A 80 6.91 10.42 -5.42
C GLY A 80 7.08 11.80 -6.07
N LEU A 81 7.97 11.92 -7.07
CA LEU A 81 8.13 13.16 -7.84
C LEU A 81 6.90 13.46 -8.71
N ALA A 82 6.24 12.44 -9.26
CA ALA A 82 5.00 12.57 -10.02
C ALA A 82 3.86 13.05 -9.11
N PHE A 83 3.75 12.55 -7.88
CA PHE A 83 2.82 13.08 -6.87
C PHE A 83 3.06 14.56 -6.60
N ARG A 84 4.31 14.96 -6.31
CA ARG A 84 4.67 16.37 -6.07
C ARG A 84 4.37 17.25 -7.27
N ALA A 85 4.66 16.75 -8.48
CA ALA A 85 4.35 17.48 -9.71
C ALA A 85 2.84 17.60 -9.94
N ALA A 86 2.05 16.57 -9.64
CA ALA A 86 0.60 16.63 -9.71
C ALA A 86 0.03 17.69 -8.76
N ALA A 87 0.54 17.78 -7.53
CA ALA A 87 0.09 18.75 -6.53
C ALA A 87 0.49 20.21 -6.82
N GLY A 88 1.72 20.44 -7.30
CA GLY A 88 2.24 21.80 -7.48
C GLY A 88 2.22 22.32 -8.92
N ARG A 89 2.49 21.46 -9.91
CA ARG A 89 2.65 21.85 -11.33
C ARG A 89 2.04 20.79 -12.27
N PRO A 90 0.70 20.65 -12.32
CA PRO A 90 0.01 19.58 -13.06
C PRO A 90 0.43 19.44 -14.53
N ARG A 91 0.79 20.56 -15.19
CA ARG A 91 1.27 20.58 -16.59
C ARG A 91 2.56 19.76 -16.81
N LEU A 92 3.33 19.51 -15.75
CA LEU A 92 4.56 18.71 -15.80
C LEU A 92 4.33 17.23 -15.50
N LEU A 93 3.13 16.84 -15.02
CA LEU A 93 2.84 15.47 -14.58
C LEU A 93 3.19 14.42 -15.64
N GLY A 94 2.80 14.66 -16.90
CA GLY A 94 3.09 13.74 -18.01
C GLY A 94 4.58 13.50 -18.24
N ARG A 95 5.45 14.46 -17.87
CA ARG A 95 6.91 14.30 -17.95
C ARG A 95 7.47 13.43 -16.83
N TYR A 96 6.94 13.60 -15.61
CA TYR A 96 7.34 12.78 -14.47
C TYR A 96 6.80 11.35 -14.57
N LEU A 97 5.57 11.16 -15.04
CA LEU A 97 5.02 9.83 -15.34
C LEU A 97 5.77 9.15 -16.49
N GLY A 98 6.12 9.89 -17.56
CA GLY A 98 6.96 9.35 -18.63
C GLY A 98 8.34 8.92 -18.15
N ALA A 99 8.97 9.71 -17.26
CA ALA A 99 10.23 9.34 -16.63
C ALA A 99 10.09 8.11 -15.70
N TYR A 100 8.98 8.01 -14.94
CA TYR A 100 8.67 6.84 -14.12
C TYR A 100 8.57 5.56 -14.96
N PHE A 101 7.77 5.55 -16.03
CA PHE A 101 7.63 4.35 -16.87
C PHE A 101 8.93 4.00 -17.62
N ALA A 102 9.69 4.99 -18.08
CA ALA A 102 11.01 4.72 -18.67
C ALA A 102 11.99 4.15 -17.64
N GLY A 103 12.01 4.70 -16.41
CA GLY A 103 12.76 4.15 -15.30
C GLY A 103 12.28 2.75 -14.91
N LEU A 104 10.99 2.47 -15.05
CA LEU A 104 10.40 1.16 -14.78
C LEU A 104 10.95 0.12 -15.75
N CYS A 105 11.00 0.44 -17.06
CA CYS A 105 11.60 -0.45 -18.06
C CYS A 105 13.07 -0.79 -17.78
N LEU A 106 13.82 0.10 -17.11
CA LEU A 106 15.20 -0.16 -16.70
C LEU A 106 15.28 -0.94 -15.37
N THR A 107 14.42 -0.58 -14.41
CA THR A 107 14.46 -1.15 -13.06
C THR A 107 13.83 -2.53 -12.95
N LEU A 108 12.91 -2.91 -13.83
CA LEU A 108 12.36 -4.25 -13.88
C LEU A 108 13.41 -5.33 -14.20
N PRO A 109 14.15 -5.28 -15.32
CA PRO A 109 15.17 -6.29 -15.62
C PRO A 109 16.30 -6.27 -14.59
N LEU A 110 16.70 -5.08 -14.12
CA LEU A 110 17.70 -4.96 -13.07
C LEU A 110 17.21 -5.59 -11.75
N GLY A 111 15.96 -5.33 -11.37
CA GLY A 111 15.34 -5.91 -10.19
C GLY A 111 15.26 -7.42 -10.23
N LEU A 112 14.86 -7.99 -11.37
CA LEU A 112 14.85 -9.44 -11.59
C LEU A 112 16.26 -10.04 -11.52
N ALA A 113 17.25 -9.37 -12.13
CA ALA A 113 18.65 -9.80 -12.07
C ALA A 113 19.19 -9.77 -10.63
N LEU A 114 18.89 -8.71 -9.87
CA LEU A 114 19.28 -8.58 -8.46
C LEU A 114 18.55 -9.57 -7.55
N ALA A 115 17.36 -10.03 -7.93
CA ALA A 115 16.63 -11.04 -7.19
C ALA A 115 17.10 -12.48 -7.47
N LEU A 116 17.85 -12.70 -8.55
CA LEU A 116 18.30 -14.04 -8.94
C LEU A 116 19.17 -14.73 -7.86
N PRO A 117 20.14 -14.06 -7.21
CA PRO A 117 20.88 -14.66 -6.10
C PRO A 117 19.98 -15.06 -4.93
N VAL A 118 18.94 -14.26 -4.65
CA VAL A 118 17.96 -14.56 -3.59
C VAL A 118 17.15 -15.81 -3.95
N TRP A 119 16.73 -15.92 -5.21
CA TRP A 119 16.04 -17.11 -5.70
C TRP A 119 16.92 -18.37 -5.60
N LEU A 120 18.16 -18.29 -6.07
CA LEU A 120 19.13 -19.38 -5.97
C LEU A 120 19.38 -19.80 -4.52
N ALA A 121 19.51 -18.85 -3.61
CA ALA A 121 19.80 -19.15 -2.21
C ALA A 121 18.59 -19.71 -1.44
N LEU A 122 17.38 -19.21 -1.68
CA LEU A 122 16.23 -19.44 -0.79
C LEU A 122 15.04 -20.16 -1.44
N PHE A 123 14.86 -20.05 -2.75
CA PHE A 123 13.61 -20.46 -3.42
C PHE A 123 13.79 -21.59 -4.44
N GLN A 124 15.00 -21.83 -4.97
CA GLN A 124 15.23 -22.75 -6.08
C GLN A 124 14.69 -24.17 -5.86
N ALA A 125 14.72 -24.66 -4.61
CA ALA A 125 14.28 -26.01 -4.26
C ALA A 125 12.76 -26.13 -4.10
N ALA A 126 12.06 -25.01 -3.91
CA ALA A 126 10.66 -24.99 -3.51
C ALA A 126 9.73 -24.26 -4.51
N MET A 127 10.29 -23.43 -5.40
CA MET A 127 9.51 -22.60 -6.31
C MET A 127 10.24 -22.38 -7.64
N PRO A 128 9.59 -22.61 -8.79
CA PRO A 128 10.21 -22.39 -10.09
C PRO A 128 10.51 -20.91 -10.33
N LEU A 129 11.59 -20.64 -11.07
CA LEU A 129 12.02 -19.27 -11.38
C LEU A 129 10.93 -18.45 -12.07
N THR A 130 10.13 -19.08 -12.93
CA THR A 130 9.01 -18.45 -13.63
C THR A 130 7.97 -17.91 -12.67
N ALA A 131 7.60 -18.69 -11.66
CA ALA A 131 6.62 -18.29 -10.68
C ALA A 131 7.18 -17.18 -9.76
N PHE A 132 8.44 -17.31 -9.33
CA PHE A 132 9.12 -16.25 -8.56
C PHE A 132 9.19 -14.93 -9.35
N ALA A 133 9.61 -14.98 -10.61
CA ALA A 133 9.68 -13.81 -11.49
C ALA A 133 8.29 -13.19 -11.73
N ALA A 134 7.24 -14.00 -11.88
CA ALA A 134 5.87 -13.50 -12.05
C ALA A 134 5.39 -12.71 -10.82
N ILE A 135 5.65 -13.20 -9.59
CA ILE A 135 5.35 -12.45 -8.36
C ILE A 135 6.10 -11.11 -8.36
N LEU A 136 7.41 -11.13 -8.64
CA LEU A 136 8.22 -9.92 -8.65
C LEU A 136 7.75 -8.91 -9.70
N LEU A 137 7.36 -9.35 -10.89
CA LEU A 137 6.80 -8.48 -11.93
C LEU A 137 5.50 -7.83 -11.48
N VAL A 138 4.65 -8.56 -10.76
CA VAL A 138 3.43 -7.99 -10.19
C VAL A 138 3.77 -6.92 -9.15
N GLU A 139 4.63 -7.22 -8.18
CA GLU A 139 4.93 -6.28 -7.09
C GLU A 139 5.71 -5.05 -7.57
N MET A 140 6.78 -5.28 -8.34
CA MET A 140 7.66 -4.21 -8.81
C MET A 140 7.05 -3.41 -9.95
N GLY A 141 6.30 -4.05 -10.84
CA GLY A 141 5.79 -3.45 -12.07
C GLY A 141 4.33 -3.06 -11.96
N ILE A 142 3.47 -4.07 -11.87
CA ILE A 142 2.03 -3.92 -12.09
C ILE A 142 1.38 -3.17 -10.93
N TRP A 143 1.51 -3.70 -9.71
CA TRP A 143 0.93 -3.12 -8.51
C TRP A 143 1.54 -1.75 -8.21
N ARG A 144 2.88 -1.62 -8.34
CA ARG A 144 3.55 -0.34 -8.17
C ARG A 144 3.06 0.73 -9.15
N SER A 145 2.75 0.37 -10.40
CA SER A 145 2.17 1.29 -11.37
C SER A 145 0.78 1.76 -10.95
N LEU A 146 -0.06 0.87 -10.42
CA LEU A 146 -1.37 1.24 -9.86
C LEU A 146 -1.23 2.27 -8.74
N GLU A 147 -0.28 2.05 -7.81
CA GLU A 147 0.00 2.99 -6.72
C GLU A 147 0.43 4.37 -7.22
N VAL A 148 1.31 4.43 -8.21
CA VAL A 148 1.80 5.70 -8.78
C VAL A 148 0.68 6.44 -9.51
N LEU A 149 -0.19 5.73 -10.23
CA LEU A 149 -1.37 6.32 -10.86
C LEU A 149 -2.36 6.87 -9.83
N ALA A 150 -2.63 6.11 -8.76
CA ALA A 150 -3.46 6.56 -7.65
C ALA A 150 -2.86 7.79 -6.97
N GLN A 151 -1.56 7.78 -6.67
CA GLN A 151 -0.86 8.94 -6.11
C GLN A 151 -0.94 10.14 -7.04
N ALA A 152 -0.72 9.99 -8.35
CA ALA A 152 -0.88 11.08 -9.30
C ALA A 152 -2.29 11.70 -9.26
N GLN A 153 -3.34 10.87 -9.18
CA GLN A 153 -4.71 11.34 -9.04
C GLN A 153 -4.94 12.05 -7.70
N THR A 154 -4.38 11.54 -6.59
CA THR A 154 -4.38 12.21 -5.29
C THR A 154 -3.72 13.59 -5.39
N GLY A 155 -2.57 13.70 -6.05
CA GLY A 155 -1.88 14.97 -6.26
C GLY A 155 -2.69 15.97 -7.07
N LEU A 156 -3.51 15.50 -8.02
CA LEU A 156 -4.46 16.34 -8.77
C LEU A 156 -5.72 16.71 -7.98
N GLY A 157 -5.83 16.34 -6.69
CA GLY A 157 -7.03 16.54 -5.87
C GLY A 157 -8.18 15.60 -6.19
N ARG A 158 -7.97 14.57 -7.02
CA ARG A 158 -8.99 13.59 -7.44
C ARG A 158 -8.99 12.36 -6.54
N TYR A 159 -9.28 12.57 -5.26
CA TYR A 159 -9.23 11.51 -4.25
C TYR A 159 -10.16 10.33 -4.53
N GLY A 160 -11.35 10.59 -5.08
CA GLY A 160 -12.29 9.54 -5.46
C GLY A 160 -11.72 8.59 -6.52
N ALA A 161 -11.09 9.15 -7.57
CA ALA A 161 -10.43 8.34 -8.60
C ALA A 161 -9.23 7.57 -8.04
N SER A 162 -8.43 8.20 -7.17
CA SER A 162 -7.32 7.54 -6.48
C SER A 162 -7.77 6.34 -5.64
N SER A 163 -8.81 6.52 -4.83
CA SER A 163 -9.39 5.43 -4.04
C SER A 163 -9.94 4.34 -4.96
N LEU A 164 -10.66 4.71 -6.03
CA LEU A 164 -11.24 3.76 -6.96
C LEU A 164 -10.17 2.90 -7.65
N ILE A 165 -9.04 3.48 -8.04
CA ILE A 165 -7.90 2.74 -8.63
C ILE A 165 -7.45 1.60 -7.70
N LEU A 166 -7.18 1.93 -6.43
CA LEU A 166 -6.64 0.96 -5.47
C LEU A 166 -7.70 -0.04 -5.01
N THR A 167 -8.95 0.41 -4.85
CA THR A 167 -10.07 -0.46 -4.49
C THR A 167 -10.38 -1.45 -5.62
N LEU A 168 -10.44 -1.01 -6.88
CA LEU A 168 -10.64 -1.91 -8.03
C LEU A 168 -9.50 -2.92 -8.14
N GLY A 169 -8.24 -2.47 -8.04
CA GLY A 169 -7.10 -3.38 -8.08
C GLY A 169 -7.12 -4.42 -6.96
N ALA A 170 -7.44 -4.00 -5.73
CA ALA A 170 -7.62 -4.93 -4.62
C ALA A 170 -8.81 -5.89 -4.84
N SER A 171 -9.93 -5.40 -5.40
CA SER A 171 -11.13 -6.20 -5.68
C SER A 171 -10.86 -7.28 -6.71
N ILE A 172 -10.21 -6.93 -7.83
CA ILE A 172 -9.88 -7.88 -8.90
C ILE A 172 -8.90 -8.94 -8.39
N ARG A 173 -7.89 -8.54 -7.60
CA ARG A 173 -6.97 -9.49 -6.94
C ARG A 173 -7.70 -10.41 -5.95
N ALA A 174 -8.63 -9.87 -5.15
CA ALA A 174 -9.43 -10.65 -4.22
C ALA A 174 -10.35 -11.65 -4.95
N ALA A 175 -10.97 -11.24 -6.06
CA ALA A 175 -11.74 -12.13 -6.92
C ALA A 175 -10.88 -13.27 -7.48
N GLY A 176 -9.61 -12.99 -7.80
CA GLY A 176 -8.63 -14.03 -8.15
C GLY A 176 -8.41 -15.05 -7.04
N ALA A 177 -8.28 -14.62 -5.78
CA ALA A 177 -8.14 -15.53 -4.65
C ALA A 177 -9.40 -16.41 -4.47
N VAL A 178 -10.59 -15.84 -4.65
CA VAL A 178 -11.85 -16.61 -4.64
C VAL A 178 -11.89 -17.61 -5.78
N LEU A 179 -11.46 -17.23 -6.98
CA LEU A 179 -11.37 -18.15 -8.12
C LEU A 179 -10.48 -19.34 -7.79
N LEU A 180 -9.29 -19.11 -7.22
CA LEU A 180 -8.40 -20.19 -6.76
C LEU A 180 -9.10 -21.10 -5.75
N ALA A 181 -9.78 -20.52 -4.75
CA ALA A 181 -10.48 -21.31 -3.74
C ALA A 181 -11.60 -22.19 -4.34
N MET A 182 -12.23 -21.76 -5.43
CA MET A 182 -13.26 -22.52 -6.14
C MET A 182 -12.69 -23.59 -7.08
N THR A 183 -11.61 -23.28 -7.80
CA THR A 183 -10.98 -24.22 -8.74
C THR A 183 -10.04 -25.20 -8.07
N GLY A 184 -9.64 -24.89 -6.83
CA GLY A 184 -8.48 -25.52 -6.20
C GLY A 184 -7.18 -25.19 -6.94
N GLY A 185 -6.12 -25.84 -6.51
CA GLY A 185 -4.77 -25.68 -7.05
C GLY A 185 -3.78 -25.20 -6.00
N GLY A 186 -2.51 -25.51 -6.24
CA GLY A 186 -1.42 -25.07 -5.36
C GLY A 186 -0.85 -23.71 -5.74
N LEU A 187 0.39 -23.48 -5.31
CA LEU A 187 1.13 -22.24 -5.54
C LEU A 187 1.20 -21.83 -7.02
N ASP A 188 1.42 -22.78 -7.94
CA ASP A 188 1.59 -22.45 -9.37
C ASP A 188 0.30 -21.90 -9.99
N ALA A 189 -0.85 -22.50 -9.66
CA ALA A 189 -2.16 -22.01 -10.09
C ALA A 189 -2.42 -20.62 -9.51
N TRP A 190 -2.08 -20.42 -8.23
CA TRP A 190 -2.20 -19.11 -7.59
C TRP A 190 -1.35 -18.05 -8.30
N VAL A 191 -0.08 -18.32 -8.60
CA VAL A 191 0.79 -17.33 -9.25
C VAL A 191 0.29 -16.95 -10.64
N ALA A 192 -0.24 -17.90 -11.41
CA ALA A 192 -0.85 -17.60 -12.71
C ALA A 192 -2.08 -16.68 -12.57
N ILE A 193 -3.01 -17.03 -11.66
CA ILE A 193 -4.21 -16.22 -11.38
C ILE A 193 -3.81 -14.85 -10.83
N TYR A 194 -2.83 -14.80 -9.94
CA TYR A 194 -2.29 -13.58 -9.34
C TYR A 194 -1.74 -12.63 -10.41
N PHE A 195 -0.94 -13.16 -11.33
CA PHE A 195 -0.38 -12.38 -12.43
C PHE A 195 -1.48 -11.83 -13.35
N VAL A 196 -2.39 -12.70 -13.81
CA VAL A 196 -3.48 -12.32 -14.72
C VAL A 196 -4.42 -11.30 -14.10
N THR A 197 -4.82 -11.48 -12.84
CA THR A 197 -5.76 -10.57 -12.15
C THR A 197 -5.13 -9.19 -11.91
N ASN A 198 -3.84 -9.13 -11.58
CA ASN A 198 -3.14 -7.85 -11.46
C ASN A 198 -2.93 -7.16 -12.81
N LEU A 199 -2.60 -7.92 -13.84
CA LEU A 199 -2.49 -7.38 -15.20
C LEU A 199 -3.83 -6.82 -15.69
N LEU A 200 -4.93 -7.54 -15.45
CA LEU A 200 -6.29 -7.08 -15.73
C LEU A 200 -6.61 -5.80 -14.95
N ALA A 201 -6.28 -5.75 -13.66
CA ALA A 201 -6.47 -4.55 -12.85
C ALA A 201 -5.73 -3.34 -13.42
N LEU A 202 -4.47 -3.51 -13.82
CA LEU A 202 -3.69 -2.45 -14.46
C LEU A 202 -4.30 -2.04 -15.80
N ALA A 203 -4.73 -2.98 -16.65
CA ALA A 203 -5.34 -2.68 -17.93
C ALA A 203 -6.63 -1.85 -17.78
N VAL A 204 -7.53 -2.27 -16.86
CA VAL A 204 -8.77 -1.55 -16.54
C VAL A 204 -8.46 -0.14 -16.03
N VAL A 205 -7.56 -0.01 -15.06
CA VAL A 205 -7.17 1.30 -14.52
C VAL A 205 -6.53 2.19 -15.59
N TRP A 206 -5.68 1.62 -16.45
CA TRP A 206 -4.99 2.34 -17.51
C TRP A 206 -5.95 2.91 -18.56
N TYR A 207 -6.98 2.14 -18.89
CA TYR A 207 -7.97 2.53 -19.90
C TYR A 207 -8.97 3.56 -19.34
N PHE A 208 -9.52 3.32 -18.14
CA PHE A 208 -10.63 4.11 -17.61
C PHE A 208 -10.22 5.22 -16.63
N LEU A 209 -9.17 5.03 -15.83
CA LEU A 209 -8.90 5.86 -14.65
C LEU A 209 -7.55 6.59 -14.65
N ARG A 210 -6.77 6.47 -15.73
CA ARG A 210 -5.49 7.18 -15.85
C ARG A 210 -5.67 8.70 -15.76
N PRO A 211 -4.70 9.43 -15.18
CA PRO A 211 -4.70 10.89 -15.23
C PRO A 211 -4.69 11.36 -16.69
N ALA A 212 -5.40 12.46 -16.97
CA ALA A 212 -5.44 13.10 -18.29
C ALA A 212 -4.13 13.86 -18.58
N ALA A 213 -3.01 13.13 -18.61
CA ALA A 213 -1.68 13.63 -18.86
C ALA A 213 -1.01 12.79 -19.95
N ARG A 214 -0.57 13.44 -21.02
CA ARG A 214 0.19 12.75 -22.07
C ARG A 214 1.58 12.39 -21.54
N LEU A 215 1.92 11.11 -21.56
CA LEU A 215 3.24 10.63 -21.19
C LEU A 215 4.27 11.24 -22.14
N ARG A 216 5.26 11.93 -21.59
CA ARG A 216 6.31 12.59 -22.37
C ARG A 216 7.66 12.31 -21.73
N LEU A 217 8.40 11.38 -22.30
CA LEU A 217 9.76 11.11 -21.83
C LEU A 217 10.66 12.33 -22.11
N ARG A 218 11.37 12.78 -21.08
CA ARG A 218 12.46 13.74 -21.21
C ARG A 218 13.68 13.22 -20.46
N LEU A 219 14.64 12.65 -21.19
CA LEU A 219 15.86 12.09 -20.61
C LEU A 219 16.67 13.12 -19.79
N ARG A 220 16.64 14.40 -20.21
CA ARG A 220 17.26 15.49 -19.44
C ARG A 220 16.64 15.65 -18.05
N LEU A 221 15.31 15.48 -17.91
CA LEU A 221 14.64 15.51 -16.61
C LEU A 221 15.00 14.28 -15.77
N LEU A 222 15.02 13.10 -16.40
CA LEU A 222 15.42 11.85 -15.76
C LEU A 222 16.81 11.98 -15.13
N ARG A 223 17.80 12.41 -15.92
CA ARG A 223 19.18 12.61 -15.45
C ARG A 223 19.30 13.70 -14.38
N ALA A 224 18.63 14.83 -14.56
CA ALA A 224 18.73 15.96 -13.63
C ALA A 224 18.09 15.68 -12.26
N ARG A 225 17.11 14.78 -12.18
CA ARG A 225 16.38 14.45 -10.94
C ARG A 225 16.65 13.03 -10.45
N LEU A 226 17.60 12.32 -11.05
CA LEU A 226 17.94 10.96 -10.69
C LEU A 226 18.39 10.86 -9.22
N ARG A 227 19.25 11.79 -8.77
CA ARG A 227 19.71 11.82 -7.36
C ARG A 227 18.55 11.99 -6.39
N ASP A 228 17.65 12.94 -6.65
CA ASP A 228 16.48 13.19 -5.81
C ASP A 228 15.55 11.95 -5.75
N GLY A 229 15.34 11.30 -6.91
CA GLY A 229 14.55 10.08 -7.02
C GLY A 229 15.16 8.91 -6.27
N LEU A 230 16.48 8.70 -6.40
CA LEU A 230 17.20 7.64 -5.69
C LEU A 230 17.18 7.81 -4.18
N MET A 231 17.31 9.04 -3.68
CA MET A 231 17.17 9.30 -2.23
C MET A 231 15.78 8.91 -1.72
N PHE A 232 14.74 9.23 -2.48
CA PHE A 232 13.37 8.80 -2.15
C PHE A 232 13.22 7.28 -2.21
N ALA A 233 13.83 6.63 -3.21
CA ALA A 233 13.81 5.16 -3.35
C ALA A 233 14.51 4.45 -2.19
N VAL A 234 15.66 4.95 -1.72
CA VAL A 234 16.38 4.40 -0.57
C VAL A 234 15.57 4.55 0.71
N SER A 235 14.95 5.71 0.95
CA SER A 235 14.07 5.88 2.12
C SER A 235 12.86 4.95 2.06
N TYR A 236 12.26 4.78 0.88
CA TYR A 236 11.13 3.86 0.69
C TYR A 236 11.55 2.39 0.83
N PHE A 237 12.77 2.04 0.40
CA PHE A 237 13.36 0.72 0.62
C PHE A 237 13.54 0.44 2.10
N ALA A 238 14.14 1.36 2.86
CA ALA A 238 14.32 1.19 4.30
C ALA A 238 12.97 0.95 5.02
N LEU A 239 11.93 1.69 4.63
CA LEU A 239 10.57 1.53 5.17
C LEU A 239 9.96 0.17 4.83
N ASN A 240 10.08 -0.29 3.58
CA ASN A 240 9.54 -1.60 3.18
C ASN A 240 10.36 -2.75 3.75
N ALA A 241 11.69 -2.63 3.78
CA ALA A 241 12.57 -3.61 4.39
C ALA A 241 12.22 -3.82 5.86
N GLN A 242 12.00 -2.74 6.62
CA GLN A 242 11.58 -2.83 8.02
C GLN A 242 10.32 -3.69 8.22
N GLY A 243 9.34 -3.63 7.30
CA GLY A 243 8.08 -4.36 7.43
C GLY A 243 8.02 -5.71 6.72
N GLN A 244 9.04 -6.08 5.94
CA GLN A 244 8.99 -7.25 5.06
C GLN A 244 10.22 -8.16 5.14
N VAL A 245 11.35 -7.68 5.66
CA VAL A 245 12.59 -8.48 5.74
C VAL A 245 12.42 -9.67 6.68
N ASP A 246 11.55 -9.53 7.68
CA ASP A 246 11.16 -10.55 8.64
C ASP A 246 10.69 -11.86 7.97
N LYS A 247 9.83 -11.76 6.95
CA LYS A 247 9.30 -12.92 6.22
C LYS A 247 10.38 -13.67 5.44
N VAL A 248 11.38 -12.94 4.94
CA VAL A 248 12.52 -13.53 4.24
C VAL A 248 13.47 -14.21 5.23
N ILE A 249 13.72 -13.57 6.38
CA ILE A 249 14.56 -14.12 7.45
C ILE A 249 13.96 -15.41 7.99
N VAL A 250 12.66 -15.43 8.31
CA VAL A 250 11.98 -16.63 8.82
C VAL A 250 12.05 -17.76 7.80
N LEU A 251 11.85 -17.48 6.50
CA LEU A 251 12.01 -18.50 5.46
C LEU A 251 13.45 -19.05 5.39
N SER A 252 14.46 -18.19 5.57
CA SER A 252 15.87 -18.60 5.49
C SER A 252 16.37 -19.39 6.71
N LEU A 253 15.85 -19.10 7.91
CA LEU A 253 16.34 -19.69 9.17
C LEU A 253 15.51 -20.90 9.62
N ALA A 254 14.25 -20.94 9.21
CA ALA A 254 13.33 -22.00 9.57
C ALA A 254 12.96 -22.79 8.32
N ASP A 255 11.68 -22.81 7.96
CA ASP A 255 11.16 -23.47 6.77
C ASP A 255 9.97 -22.71 6.18
N ALA A 256 9.52 -23.14 5.00
CA ALA A 256 8.38 -22.54 4.31
C ALA A 256 7.09 -22.56 5.15
N ARG A 257 6.90 -23.60 5.98
CA ARG A 257 5.70 -23.73 6.81
C ARG A 257 5.69 -22.71 7.95
N LEU A 258 6.79 -22.54 8.68
CA LEU A 258 6.91 -21.53 9.72
C LEU A 258 6.87 -20.12 9.14
N ALA A 259 7.43 -19.90 7.94
CA ALA A 259 7.25 -18.65 7.21
C ALA A 259 5.78 -18.35 6.91
N GLY A 260 4.98 -19.37 6.57
CA GLY A 260 3.53 -19.24 6.40
C GLY A 260 2.80 -18.86 7.67
N ILE A 261 3.07 -19.55 8.78
CA ILE A 261 2.49 -19.24 10.10
C ILE A 261 2.87 -17.80 10.51
N TYR A 262 4.13 -17.42 10.32
CA TYR A 262 4.60 -16.07 10.59
C TYR A 262 3.92 -15.03 9.71
N ALA A 263 3.75 -15.31 8.40
CA ALA A 263 3.04 -14.43 7.49
C ALA A 263 1.58 -14.20 7.93
N ILE A 264 0.89 -15.24 8.41
CA ILE A 264 -0.45 -15.13 8.99
C ILE A 264 -0.44 -14.29 10.26
N ALA A 265 0.45 -14.58 11.20
CA ALA A 265 0.56 -13.84 12.45
C ALA A 265 0.85 -12.35 12.20
N SER A 266 1.83 -12.05 11.34
CA SER A 266 2.19 -10.67 10.98
C SER A 266 1.02 -9.90 10.35
N ARG A 267 0.24 -10.55 9.48
CA ARG A 267 -0.93 -9.95 8.86
C ARG A 267 -2.06 -9.70 9.86
N LEU A 268 -2.28 -10.64 10.78
CA LEU A 268 -3.28 -10.49 11.83
C LEU A 268 -2.94 -9.33 12.77
N VAL A 269 -1.66 -9.17 13.13
CA VAL A 269 -1.15 -8.00 13.86
C VAL A 269 -1.35 -6.71 13.06
N ASP A 270 -1.07 -6.70 11.76
CA ASP A 270 -1.32 -5.54 10.92
C ASP A 270 -2.80 -5.15 10.90
N PHE A 271 -3.72 -6.14 10.82
CA PHE A 271 -5.16 -5.88 10.83
C PHE A 271 -5.65 -5.27 12.14
N THR A 272 -5.15 -5.72 13.29
CA THR A 272 -5.49 -5.12 14.59
C THR A 272 -4.88 -3.72 14.78
N ALA A 273 -3.79 -3.42 14.08
CA ALA A 273 -3.13 -2.12 14.07
C ALA A 273 -3.77 -1.10 13.09
N LEU A 274 -4.64 -1.51 12.15
CA LEU A 274 -5.27 -0.61 11.18
C LEU A 274 -6.09 0.54 11.82
N PRO A 275 -6.93 0.30 12.85
CA PRO A 275 -7.66 1.36 13.52
C PRO A 275 -6.72 2.36 14.23
N LEU A 276 -5.64 1.87 14.86
CA LEU A 276 -4.64 2.72 15.52
C LEU A 276 -4.04 3.75 14.55
N ARG A 277 -3.57 3.30 13.38
CA ARG A 277 -2.87 4.16 12.42
C ARG A 277 -3.75 5.30 11.91
N SER A 278 -5.02 5.00 11.63
CA SER A 278 -6.00 5.98 11.16
C SER A 278 -6.32 7.02 12.23
N PHE A 279 -6.41 6.57 13.48
CA PHE A 279 -6.70 7.43 14.62
C PHE A 279 -5.52 8.32 15.00
N TYR A 280 -4.29 7.79 14.96
CA TYR A 280 -3.07 8.55 15.28
C TYR A 280 -2.93 9.79 14.39
N ALA A 281 -3.17 9.67 13.09
CA ALA A 281 -3.12 10.79 12.15
C ALA A 281 -4.15 11.89 12.46
N LEU A 282 -5.37 11.53 12.86
CA LEU A 282 -6.42 12.45 13.30
C LEU A 282 -6.06 13.12 14.63
N TYR A 283 -5.52 12.34 15.55
CA TYR A 283 -5.16 12.78 16.89
C TYR A 283 -3.96 13.74 16.89
N THR A 284 -2.91 13.44 16.11
CA THR A 284 -1.76 14.34 15.94
C THR A 284 -2.20 15.69 15.35
N ARG A 285 -3.10 15.70 14.36
CA ARG A 285 -3.67 16.94 13.81
C ARG A 285 -4.40 17.74 14.88
N LYS A 286 -5.17 17.07 15.74
CA LYS A 286 -5.89 17.70 16.85
C LYS A 286 -4.95 18.27 17.91
N LEU A 287 -3.89 17.54 18.28
CA LEU A 287 -2.85 18.00 19.21
C LEU A 287 -2.10 19.24 18.70
N ILE A 288 -1.73 19.25 17.42
CA ILE A 288 -1.07 20.40 16.78
C ILE A 288 -2.01 21.61 16.76
N GLY A 289 -3.30 21.39 16.46
CA GLY A 289 -4.32 22.46 16.43
C GLY A 289 -4.73 22.99 17.81
N GLU A 290 -4.68 22.17 18.87
CA GLU A 290 -5.12 22.54 20.22
C GLU A 290 -4.06 23.28 21.05
N GLY A 291 -2.81 23.42 20.57
CA GLY A 291 -1.76 24.30 21.09
C GLY A 291 -1.67 24.48 22.61
N ARG A 292 -0.68 23.85 23.27
CA ARG A 292 -0.22 24.12 24.66
C ARG A 292 -1.27 24.09 25.81
N ARG A 293 -2.55 23.78 25.58
CA ARG A 293 -3.53 23.47 26.66
C ARG A 293 -3.43 22.03 27.14
N ILE A 294 -2.26 21.65 27.64
CA ILE A 294 -1.94 20.27 28.06
C ILE A 294 -1.96 20.18 29.59
N ARG A 295 -3.16 20.14 30.19
CA ARG A 295 -3.29 19.73 31.61
C ARG A 295 -3.77 18.28 31.76
N ASN A 296 -4.50 17.75 30.77
CA ASN A 296 -5.09 16.39 30.79
C ASN A 296 -4.70 15.55 29.56
N ALA A 297 -3.66 15.91 28.80
CA ALA A 297 -3.31 15.20 27.57
C ALA A 297 -2.95 13.73 27.86
N VAL A 298 -2.15 13.46 28.91
CA VAL A 298 -1.75 12.09 29.29
C VAL A 298 -2.96 11.22 29.63
N ARG A 299 -3.92 11.72 30.41
CA ARG A 299 -5.14 10.96 30.73
C ARG A 299 -5.99 10.69 29.49
N ARG A 300 -6.12 11.68 28.59
CA ARG A 300 -6.82 11.50 27.31
C ARG A 300 -6.11 10.51 26.38
N ILE A 301 -4.78 10.52 26.35
CA ILE A 301 -3.95 9.56 25.61
C ILE A 301 -4.19 8.16 26.16
N LEU A 302 -4.05 7.96 27.46
CA LEU A 302 -4.27 6.66 28.11
C LEU A 302 -5.69 6.13 27.94
N THR A 303 -6.71 6.99 28.06
CA THR A 303 -8.11 6.57 27.87
C THR A 303 -8.37 6.15 26.42
N MET A 304 -7.76 6.86 25.46
CA MET A 304 -7.88 6.54 24.04
C MET A 304 -7.09 5.28 23.67
N GLU A 305 -5.86 5.12 24.16
CA GLU A 305 -5.07 3.89 24.01
C GLU A 305 -5.82 2.69 24.58
N ALA A 306 -6.50 2.84 25.73
CA ALA A 306 -7.33 1.78 26.30
C ALA A 306 -8.55 1.44 25.43
N VAL A 307 -9.26 2.43 24.89
CA VAL A 307 -10.39 2.20 23.97
C VAL A 307 -9.91 1.52 22.68
N ILE A 308 -8.77 1.94 22.16
CA ILE A 308 -8.20 1.35 20.95
C ILE A 308 -7.74 -0.08 21.24
N LEU A 309 -7.04 -0.32 22.35
CA LEU A 309 -6.68 -1.67 22.78
C LEU A 309 -7.92 -2.55 22.87
N ALA A 310 -9.02 -2.06 23.46
CA ALA A 310 -10.27 -2.80 23.57
C ALA A 310 -10.87 -3.14 22.19
N ILE A 311 -10.96 -2.16 21.27
CA ILE A 311 -11.49 -2.38 19.91
C ILE A 311 -10.59 -3.32 19.10
N SER A 312 -9.26 -3.15 19.17
CA SER A 312 -8.29 -4.01 18.49
C SER A 312 -8.32 -5.45 19.04
N THR A 313 -8.50 -5.60 20.36
CA THR A 313 -8.65 -6.92 21.02
C THR A 313 -9.97 -7.56 20.62
N LEU A 314 -11.08 -6.82 20.59
CA LEU A 314 -12.38 -7.31 20.11
C LEU A 314 -12.32 -7.73 18.64
N GLY A 315 -11.71 -6.91 17.78
CA GLY A 315 -11.53 -7.24 16.37
C GLY A 315 -10.69 -8.50 16.17
N PHE A 316 -9.62 -8.66 16.95
CA PHE A 316 -8.81 -9.89 16.97
C PHE A 316 -9.63 -11.10 17.41
N LEU A 317 -10.41 -10.98 18.49
CA LEU A 317 -11.26 -12.06 19.01
C LEU A 317 -12.34 -12.46 18.01
N VAL A 318 -12.93 -11.51 17.28
CA VAL A 318 -13.90 -11.81 16.21
C VAL A 318 -13.23 -12.58 15.07
N VAL A 319 -12.04 -12.16 14.65
CA VAL A 319 -11.29 -12.88 13.61
C VAL A 319 -10.92 -14.29 14.07
N VAL A 320 -10.41 -14.45 15.28
CA VAL A 320 -10.08 -15.76 15.87
C VAL A 320 -11.32 -16.64 15.98
N GLY A 321 -12.46 -16.09 16.42
CA GLY A 321 -13.72 -16.83 16.53
C GLY A 321 -14.30 -17.24 15.16
N LEU A 322 -14.15 -16.41 14.13
CA LEU A 322 -14.52 -16.78 12.77
C LEU A 322 -13.60 -17.87 12.21
N LEU A 323 -12.30 -17.81 12.53
CA LEU A 323 -11.33 -18.82 12.11
C LEU A 323 -11.48 -20.16 12.86
N SER A 324 -12.01 -20.17 14.08
CA SER A 324 -12.21 -21.41 14.85
C SER A 324 -13.45 -22.21 14.46
N GLN A 325 -14.30 -21.67 13.58
CA GLN A 325 -15.48 -22.36 13.05
C GLN A 325 -15.22 -23.08 11.71
N TRP A 326 -13.98 -23.01 11.22
CA TRP A 326 -13.46 -23.75 10.05
C TRP A 326 -12.34 -24.68 10.49
#